data_AF-A0A354UVS6-F1
#
_entry.id   AF-A0A354UVS6-F1
#
_cell.length_a   1.000
_cell.length_b   1.000
_cell.length_c   1.000
_cell.angle_alpha   90.00
_cell.angle_beta   90.00
_cell.angle_gamma   90.00
#
_symmetry.space_group_name_H-M   'P 1'
#
loop_
_entity.id
_entity.type
_entity.pdbx_description
1 polymer ?
#
loop_
_entity_poly.entity_id
_entity_poly.type
_entity_poly.pdbx_seq_one_letter_code
_entity_poly.pdbx_strand_id
1 'polypeptide(L)'
;LFPIMHTLGIRRALVEKHPWLPVAVFKAFERSKAIAVAKLADTSATKVTLPFVEEQLRAARLLMGEDFWSYGLDPNRHVLSRFLQRHHAEGLSARLLAPEELFHPASLELHKI
;
A
#
# COMPACT_ATOMS: atom_id res chain seq x y z
N LEU A 1 13.66 -5.50 1.30
CA LEU A 1 12.32 -5.83 0.76
C LEU A 1 11.39 -5.98 1.95
N PHE A 2 10.33 -5.16 2.03
CA PHE A 2 9.30 -5.29 3.05
C PHE A 2 8.01 -5.78 2.37
N PRO A 3 7.41 -6.90 2.81
CA PRO A 3 6.33 -7.55 2.08
C PRO A 3 5.02 -6.76 2.15
N ILE A 4 4.26 -6.77 1.05
CA ILE A 4 2.92 -6.21 1.00
C ILE A 4 1.99 -7.19 1.71
N MET A 5 1.38 -6.75 2.81
CA MET A 5 0.46 -7.59 3.57
C MET A 5 -0.95 -7.58 3.00
N HIS A 6 -1.44 -6.42 2.54
CA HIS A 6 -2.85 -6.20 2.18
C HIS A 6 -2.98 -5.43 0.87
N THR A 7 -4.06 -5.69 0.14
CA THR A 7 -4.46 -4.93 -1.06
C THR A 7 -5.92 -4.49 -0.94
N LEU A 8 -6.29 -3.42 -1.67
CA LEU A 8 -7.67 -2.95 -1.75
C LEU A 8 -8.29 -3.39 -3.07
N GLY A 9 -9.41 -4.11 -2.98
CA GLY A 9 -10.20 -4.52 -4.13
C GLY A 9 -11.49 -3.69 -4.23
N ILE A 10 -11.81 -3.21 -5.43
CA ILE A 10 -13.09 -2.57 -5.74
C ILE A 10 -13.80 -3.45 -6.76
N ARG A 11 -15.09 -3.73 -6.54
CA ARG A 11 -15.89 -4.52 -7.49
C ARG A 11 -15.91 -3.82 -8.84
N ARG A 12 -15.60 -4.56 -9.91
CA ARG A 12 -15.56 -4.03 -11.30
C ARG A 12 -16.85 -3.29 -11.69
N ALA A 13 -18.01 -3.87 -11.40
CA ALA A 13 -19.31 -3.26 -11.69
C ALA A 13 -19.53 -1.89 -11.01
N LEU A 14 -18.84 -1.60 -9.90
CA LEU A 14 -18.88 -0.27 -9.28
C LEU A 14 -17.96 0.71 -10.01
N VAL A 15 -16.79 0.26 -10.46
CA VAL A 15 -15.87 1.10 -11.25
C VAL A 15 -16.47 1.46 -12.60
N GLU A 16 -17.17 0.52 -13.25
CA GLU A 16 -17.89 0.77 -14.51
C GLU A 16 -18.97 1.84 -14.34
N LYS A 17 -19.71 1.83 -13.22
CA LYS A 17 -20.74 2.84 -12.90
C LYS A 17 -20.13 4.16 -12.41
N HIS A 18 -18.98 4.09 -11.75
CA HIS A 18 -18.31 5.23 -11.12
C HIS A 18 -16.80 5.21 -11.42
N PRO A 19 -16.37 5.62 -12.63
CA PRO A 19 -14.96 5.51 -13.06
C PRO A 19 -13.97 6.29 -12.19
N TRP A 20 -14.43 7.31 -11.47
CA TRP A 20 -13.63 8.10 -10.53
C TRP A 20 -13.33 7.37 -9.21
N LEU A 21 -14.04 6.29 -8.91
CA LEU A 21 -14.01 5.61 -7.61
C LEU A 21 -12.61 5.08 -7.22
N PRO A 22 -11.83 4.42 -8.11
CA PRO A 22 -10.49 3.93 -7.75
C PRO A 22 -9.55 5.04 -7.27
N VAL A 23 -9.54 6.18 -7.95
CA VAL A 23 -8.71 7.34 -7.59
C VAL A 23 -9.16 7.94 -6.26
N ALA A 24 -10.47 8.09 -6.06
CA ALA A 24 -11.01 8.63 -4.82
C ALA A 24 -10.70 7.73 -3.61
N VAL A 25 -10.87 6.41 -3.76
CA VAL A 25 -10.54 5.43 -2.71
C VAL A 25 -9.04 5.46 -2.40
N PHE A 26 -8.17 5.48 -3.42
CA PHE A 26 -6.74 5.58 -3.21
C PHE A 26 -6.37 6.81 -2.37
N LYS A 27 -6.82 8.00 -2.78
CA LYS A 27 -6.55 9.27 -2.08
C LYS A 27 -7.09 9.25 -0.64
N ALA A 28 -8.29 8.70 -0.44
CA ALA A 28 -8.88 8.59 0.89
C ALA A 28 -8.05 7.69 1.82
N PHE A 29 -7.59 6.54 1.33
CA PHE A 29 -6.76 5.62 2.12
C PHE A 29 -5.35 6.16 2.36
N GLU A 30 -4.74 6.81 1.39
CA GLU A 30 -3.46 7.50 1.57
C GLU A 30 -3.56 8.58 2.67
N ARG A 31 -4.62 9.40 2.63
CA ARG A 31 -4.88 10.40 3.67
C ARG A 31 -5.15 9.75 5.02
N SER A 32 -5.91 8.66 5.05
CA SER A 32 -6.19 7.90 6.28
C SER A 32 -4.91 7.33 6.89
N LYS A 33 -4.02 6.74 6.07
CA LYS A 33 -2.71 6.25 6.50
C LYS A 33 -1.89 7.38 7.13
N ALA A 34 -1.78 8.52 6.46
CA ALA A 34 -1.03 9.66 6.97
C ALA A 34 -1.54 10.13 8.34
N ILE A 35 -2.87 10.22 8.52
CA ILE A 35 -3.50 10.57 9.80
C ILE A 35 -3.19 9.51 10.87
N ALA A 36 -3.31 8.22 10.53
CA ALA A 36 -3.06 7.14 11.47
C ALA A 36 -1.59 7.12 11.95
N VAL A 37 -0.63 7.22 11.03
CA VAL A 37 0.80 7.27 11.36
C VAL A 37 1.15 8.51 12.18
N ALA A 38 0.58 9.68 11.85
CA ALA A 38 0.78 10.88 12.65
C ALA A 38 0.25 10.72 14.09
N LYS A 39 -0.93 10.11 14.26
CA LYS A 39 -1.52 9.84 15.57
C LYS A 39 -0.74 8.81 16.39
N LEU A 40 -0.01 7.88 15.76
CA LEU A 40 0.86 6.95 16.48
C LEU A 40 2.08 7.64 17.11
N ALA A 41 2.45 8.83 16.62
CA ALA A 41 3.51 9.63 17.21
C ALA A 41 3.03 10.55 18.36
N ASP A 42 1.71 10.61 18.60
CA ASP A 42 1.12 11.41 19.67
C ASP A 42 1.15 10.63 21.00
N THR A 43 2.02 11.06 21.90
CA THR A 43 2.26 10.43 23.21
C THR A 43 1.24 10.81 24.28
N SER A 44 0.36 11.79 24.01
CA SER A 44 -0.60 12.29 25.00
C SER A 44 -1.80 11.36 25.21
N ALA A 45 -2.15 10.57 24.20
CA ALA A 45 -3.22 9.58 24.26
C ALA A 45 -2.97 8.48 23.22
N THR A 46 -2.30 7.40 23.64
CA THR A 46 -1.94 6.28 22.77
C THR A 46 -3.17 5.69 22.08
N LYS A 47 -3.15 5.60 20.74
CA LYS A 47 -4.28 5.10 19.95
C LYS A 47 -4.34 3.58 19.83
N VAL A 48 -3.34 2.89 20.38
CA VAL A 48 -3.20 1.44 20.38
C VAL A 48 -2.76 0.98 21.77
N THR A 49 -2.99 -0.28 22.10
CA THR A 49 -2.68 -0.85 23.42
C THR A 49 -1.22 -1.27 23.59
N LEU A 50 -0.37 -1.02 22.59
CA LEU A 50 1.05 -1.34 22.64
C LEU A 50 1.78 -0.34 23.54
N PRO A 51 2.47 -0.78 24.61
CA PRO A 51 3.27 0.12 25.44
C PRO A 51 4.44 0.70 24.64
N PHE A 52 4.83 1.94 24.96
CA PHE A 52 5.97 2.66 24.36
C PHE A 52 5.91 2.71 22.81
N VAL A 53 4.72 2.88 22.24
CA VAL A 53 4.52 2.86 20.79
C VAL A 53 5.37 3.90 20.05
N GLU A 54 5.68 5.06 20.66
CA GLU A 54 6.50 6.06 19.98
C GLU A 54 7.95 5.58 19.78
N GLU A 55 8.48 4.76 20.69
CA GLU A 55 9.82 4.20 20.57
C GLU A 55 9.87 3.14 19.47
N GLN A 56 8.85 2.28 19.41
CA GLN A 56 8.72 1.29 18.34
C GLN A 56 8.57 1.97 16.96
N LEU A 57 7.76 3.04 16.88
CA LEU A 57 7.61 3.81 15.65
C LEU A 57 8.93 4.49 15.24
N ARG A 58 9.68 5.04 16.19
CA ARG A 58 10.99 5.66 15.94
C ARG A 58 12.00 4.64 15.45
N ALA A 59 12.08 3.46 16.08
CA ALA A 59 12.95 2.38 15.67
C ALA A 59 12.60 1.89 14.25
N ALA A 60 11.30 1.73 13.96
CA ALA A 60 10.84 1.39 12.61
C ALA A 60 11.27 2.43 11.57
N ARG A 61 11.10 3.73 11.85
CA ARG A 61 11.54 4.81 10.94
C ARG A 61 13.05 4.82 10.72
N LEU A 62 13.84 4.64 11.78
CA LEU A 62 15.30 4.60 11.66
C LEU A 62 15.78 3.45 10.77
N LEU A 63 15.11 2.30 10.87
CA LEU A 63 15.45 1.10 10.12
C LEU A 63 14.90 1.10 8.69
N MET A 64 13.68 1.59 8.49
CA MET A 64 12.89 1.38 7.27
C MET A 64 12.60 2.65 6.49
N GLY A 65 12.93 3.82 7.04
CA GLY A 65 12.56 5.13 6.51
C GLY A 65 11.17 5.60 6.93
N GLU A 66 10.75 6.76 6.44
CA GLU A 66 9.51 7.42 6.88
C GLU A 66 8.23 6.78 6.35
N ASP A 67 8.24 6.23 5.13
CA ASP A 67 7.08 5.58 4.51
C ASP A 67 7.28 4.06 4.36
N PHE A 68 7.35 3.36 5.48
CA PHE A 68 7.49 1.91 5.53
C PHE A 68 6.24 1.15 5.02
N TRP A 69 5.07 1.81 4.93
CA TRP A 69 3.84 1.27 4.33
C TRP A 69 3.46 2.04 3.07
N SER A 70 4.37 2.07 2.10
CA SER A 70 4.15 2.80 0.84
C SER A 70 2.91 2.33 0.08
N TYR A 71 2.14 3.26 -0.48
CA TYR A 71 0.96 2.97 -1.30
C TYR A 71 1.24 3.29 -2.77
N GLY A 72 0.58 2.58 -3.67
CA GLY A 72 0.72 2.79 -5.13
C GLY A 72 1.71 1.82 -5.78
N LEU A 73 1.71 1.81 -7.11
CA LEU A 73 2.50 0.87 -7.90
C LEU A 73 4.00 1.17 -7.81
N ASP A 74 4.42 2.38 -8.14
CA ASP A 74 5.84 2.70 -8.31
C ASP A 74 6.71 2.45 -7.07
N PRO A 75 6.36 2.91 -5.85
CA PRO A 75 7.19 2.61 -4.67
C PRO A 75 7.22 1.11 -4.35
N ASN A 76 6.17 0.37 -4.71
CA ASN A 76 6.05 -1.06 -4.45
C ASN A 76 6.46 -1.96 -5.62
N ARG A 77 6.83 -1.40 -6.77
CA ARG A 77 7.10 -2.12 -8.02
C ARG A 77 8.13 -3.23 -7.81
N HIS A 78 9.20 -2.92 -7.08
CA HIS A 78 10.26 -3.87 -6.78
C HIS A 78 9.79 -5.07 -5.93
N VAL A 79 8.87 -4.85 -4.97
CA VAL A 79 8.26 -5.91 -4.15
C VAL A 79 7.32 -6.76 -5.00
N LEU A 80 6.47 -6.12 -5.80
CA LEU A 80 5.51 -6.79 -6.69
C LEU A 80 6.23 -7.64 -7.74
N SER A 81 7.28 -7.11 -8.38
CA SER A 81 8.09 -7.87 -9.35
C SER A 81 8.69 -9.12 -8.72
N ARG A 82 9.26 -9.00 -7.51
CA ARG A 82 9.84 -10.14 -6.79
C ARG A 82 8.77 -11.17 -6.40
N PHE A 83 7.62 -10.71 -5.93
CA PHE A 83 6.47 -11.56 -5.61
C PHE A 83 6.01 -12.33 -6.86
N LEU A 84 5.76 -11.66 -7.98
CA LEU A 84 5.27 -12.27 -9.21
C LEU A 84 6.27 -13.27 -9.82
N GLN A 85 7.57 -12.94 -9.79
CA GLN A 85 8.62 -13.87 -10.20
C GLN A 85 8.59 -15.15 -9.36
N ARG A 86 8.50 -15.03 -8.04
CA ARG A 86 8.47 -16.18 -7.14
C ARG A 86 7.19 -16.99 -7.30
N HIS A 87 6.05 -16.31 -7.34
CA HIS A 87 4.73 -16.92 -7.52
C HIS A 87 4.65 -17.72 -8.82
N HIS A 88 5.24 -17.22 -9.91
CA HIS A 88 5.36 -17.97 -11.16
C HIS A 88 6.35 -19.14 -11.07
N ALA A 89 7.53 -18.93 -10.47
CA ALA A 89 8.55 -19.97 -10.31
C ALA A 89 8.07 -21.16 -9.45
N GLU A 90 7.14 -20.92 -8.53
CA GLU A 90 6.49 -21.95 -7.72
C GLU A 90 5.27 -22.59 -8.41
N GLY A 91 4.95 -22.19 -9.65
CA GLY A 91 3.84 -22.73 -10.42
C GLY A 91 2.45 -22.25 -9.98
N LEU A 92 2.36 -21.22 -9.13
CA LEU A 92 1.08 -20.67 -8.67
C LEU A 92 0.41 -19.78 -9.71
N SER A 93 1.19 -19.15 -10.60
CA SER A 93 0.67 -18.46 -11.79
C SER A 93 0.92 -19.29 -13.03
N ALA A 94 -0.07 -19.33 -13.94
CA ALA A 94 0.07 -19.98 -15.25
C ALA A 94 1.08 -19.28 -16.19
N ARG A 95 1.36 -17.99 -15.94
CA ARG A 95 2.36 -17.20 -16.66
C ARG A 95 2.98 -16.13 -15.75
N LEU A 96 4.13 -15.61 -16.13
CA LEU A 96 4.72 -14.45 -15.47
C LEU A 96 3.87 -13.20 -15.78
N LEU A 97 3.37 -12.56 -14.72
CA LEU A 97 2.63 -11.29 -14.80
C LEU A 97 3.58 -10.12 -14.56
N ALA A 98 3.29 -8.98 -15.19
CA ALA A 98 3.88 -7.69 -14.86
C ALA A 98 3.07 -6.99 -13.75
N PRO A 99 3.71 -6.19 -12.87
CA PRO A 99 3.02 -5.46 -11.80
C PRO A 99 1.84 -4.59 -12.26
N GLU A 100 1.93 -3.95 -13.42
CA GLU A 100 0.88 -3.11 -14.02
C GLU A 100 -0.41 -3.87 -14.30
N GLU A 101 -0.30 -5.17 -14.61
CA GLU A 101 -1.45 -6.01 -14.93
C GLU A 101 -2.34 -6.28 -13.72
N LEU A 102 -1.84 -6.05 -12.51
CA LEU A 102 -2.56 -6.33 -11.26
C LEU A 102 -3.55 -5.22 -10.88
N PHE A 103 -3.41 -4.02 -11.44
CA PHE A 103 -4.15 -2.85 -10.99
C PHE A 103 -4.99 -2.24 -12.11
N HIS A 104 -6.07 -1.57 -11.73
CA HIS A 104 -6.90 -0.85 -12.70
C HIS A 104 -6.13 0.35 -13.26
N PRO A 105 -6.18 0.66 -14.58
CA PRO A 105 -5.40 1.75 -15.19
C PRO A 105 -5.59 3.11 -14.49
N ALA A 106 -6.81 3.42 -14.06
CA ALA A 106 -7.11 4.66 -13.32
C ALA A 106 -6.32 4.81 -12.00
N SER A 107 -5.85 3.70 -11.40
CA SER A 107 -4.99 3.73 -10.21
C SER A 107 -3.50 3.86 -10.52
N LEU A 108 -3.09 3.78 -11.78
CA LEU A 108 -1.70 3.94 -12.23
C LEU A 108 -1.37 5.41 -12.55
N GLU A 109 -2.35 6.20 -12.96
CA GLU A 109 -2.16 7.59 -13.40
C GLU A 109 -2.05 8.63 -12.27
N LEU A 110 -1.98 8.17 -11.01
CA LEU A 110 -1.97 9.04 -9.83
C LEU A 110 -0.70 9.90 -9.68
N HIS A 111 0.32 9.67 -10.51
CA HIS A 111 1.60 10.39 -10.49
C HIS A 111 1.61 11.73 -11.25
N LYS A 112 0.46 12.24 -11.68
CA LYS A 112 0.36 13.57 -12.32
C LYS A 112 -0.55 14.51 -11.52
N ILE A 113 -0.04 15.06 -10.42
CA ILE A 113 -0.43 16.38 -9.91
C ILE A 113 0.86 17.11 -9.57
#